data_AF-A0A922Z4K3-F1
#
_entry.id   AF-A0A922Z4K3-F1
#
_cell.length_a   1.000
_cell.length_b   1.000
_cell.length_c   1.000
_cell.angle_alpha   90.00
_cell.angle_beta   90.00
_cell.angle_gamma   90.00
#
_symmetry.space_group_name_H-M   'P 1'
#
loop_
_entity.id
_entity.type
_entity.pdbx_description
1 polymer ?
#
loop_
_entity_poly.entity_id
_entity_poly.type
_entity_poly.pdbx_seq_one_letter_code
_entity_poly.pdbx_strand_id
1 'polypeptide(L)'
;MAALLPPFRAPFAQDDGEIAARLLAGARREPAAKARIDARATGLIDAIRSRKVGLGGIEELLREYSLSTREGLALMVLAEALLRVPDAATADRLIEDKLGQGDFAHHESKSDAFLVSASAWALGITARVIQPGETPTSIIGGLAKRLGMPTVRTATRQAMRVMGNHFVLGQTIEEALKRAGSKSGKLYRYSFDMLGEGARTQADADRYFASYAAAIDAIGRSAGNAPLPNRPGISVKLSALHPRYDATNHARVLAELTPKVIALAQQAKRYDLNFTIDAEEADRLELSLDIIDAVVADASLADWDGFGLAIQAYQKRASAVIDHIGALAESHGRRMMVRLVKGAYWDT
;
A
#
# COMPACT_ATOMS: atom_id res chain seq x y z
N MET A 1 -12.46 7.79 35.67
CA MET A 1 -11.19 8.08 34.99
C MET A 1 -10.75 6.80 34.32
N ALA A 2 -10.49 6.84 33.00
CA ALA A 2 -9.89 5.69 32.30
C ALA A 2 -8.54 5.37 32.97
N ALA A 3 -8.26 4.10 33.23
CA ALA A 3 -6.95 3.68 33.71
C ALA A 3 -5.93 3.93 32.59
N LEU A 4 -4.80 4.58 32.90
CA LEU A 4 -3.69 4.72 31.96
C LEU A 4 -3.16 3.32 31.64
N LEU A 5 -3.32 2.90 30.38
CA LEU A 5 -2.71 1.67 29.90
C LEU A 5 -1.19 1.84 29.88
N PRO A 6 -0.42 0.79 30.25
CA PRO A 6 1.02 0.84 30.10
C PRO A 6 1.37 0.95 28.60
N PRO A 7 2.48 1.64 28.25
CA PRO A 7 2.96 1.69 26.87
C PRO A 7 3.15 0.28 26.31
N PHE A 8 2.79 0.07 25.04
CA PHE A 8 2.92 -1.22 24.39
C PHE A 8 4.39 -1.62 24.21
N ARG A 9 4.83 -2.71 24.86
CA ARG A 9 6.23 -3.19 24.82
C ARG A 9 6.29 -4.73 24.73
N ALA A 10 5.56 -5.33 23.78
CA ALA A 10 5.59 -6.78 23.58
C ALA A 10 6.95 -7.27 23.05
N PRO A 11 7.40 -8.50 23.36
CA PRO A 11 8.68 -9.00 22.88
C PRO A 11 8.78 -8.99 21.35
N PHE A 12 9.83 -8.35 20.83
CA PHE A 12 9.99 -8.02 19.41
C PHE A 12 10.06 -9.26 18.50
N ALA A 13 10.91 -10.22 18.87
CA ALA A 13 11.23 -11.39 18.06
C ALA A 13 11.15 -12.69 18.88
N GLN A 14 9.96 -13.06 19.33
CA GLN A 14 9.70 -14.37 19.96
C GLN A 14 10.08 -15.53 19.01
N ASP A 15 10.33 -16.71 19.58
CA ASP A 15 10.61 -17.92 18.79
C ASP A 15 9.43 -18.29 17.86
N ASP A 16 9.74 -18.59 16.60
CA ASP A 16 8.75 -18.94 15.59
C ASP A 16 8.09 -20.30 15.89
N GLY A 17 8.83 -21.25 16.47
CA GLY A 17 8.32 -22.57 16.83
C GLY A 17 7.25 -22.50 17.92
N GLU A 18 7.50 -21.70 18.96
CA GLU A 18 6.54 -21.44 20.04
C GLU A 18 5.26 -20.75 19.52
N ILE A 19 5.40 -19.80 18.59
CA ILE A 19 4.25 -19.15 17.95
C ILE A 19 3.49 -20.15 17.08
N ALA A 20 4.18 -20.89 16.22
CA ALA A 20 3.59 -21.85 15.30
C ALA A 20 2.81 -22.94 16.05
N ALA A 21 3.36 -23.46 17.15
CA ALA A 21 2.69 -24.44 17.99
C ALA A 21 1.33 -23.92 18.52
N ARG A 22 1.30 -22.67 19.03
CA ARG A 22 0.06 -22.03 19.50
C ARG A 22 -0.94 -21.80 18.36
N LEU A 23 -0.48 -21.28 17.21
CA LEU A 23 -1.35 -20.98 16.08
C LEU A 23 -1.94 -22.26 15.46
N LEU A 24 -1.15 -23.31 15.29
CA LEU A 24 -1.60 -24.59 14.73
C LEU A 24 -2.60 -25.30 15.64
N ALA A 25 -2.41 -25.21 16.97
CA ALA A 25 -3.38 -25.72 17.93
C ALA A 25 -4.74 -25.01 17.80
N GLY A 26 -4.74 -23.68 17.64
CA GLY A 26 -5.96 -22.87 17.48
C GLY A 26 -6.57 -22.87 16.07
N ALA A 27 -5.84 -23.32 15.05
CA ALA A 27 -6.29 -23.28 13.64
C ALA A 27 -7.26 -24.40 13.25
N ARG A 28 -7.52 -25.37 14.14
CA ARG A 28 -8.44 -26.48 13.84
C ARG A 28 -9.85 -25.95 13.60
N ARG A 29 -10.45 -26.40 12.49
CA ARG A 29 -11.83 -26.08 12.10
C ARG A 29 -12.61 -27.36 11.88
N GLU A 30 -13.88 -27.34 12.25
CA GLU A 30 -14.83 -28.43 12.01
C GLU A 30 -14.88 -28.80 10.51
N PRO A 31 -15.01 -30.09 10.15
CA PRO A 31 -15.08 -30.53 8.76
C PRO A 31 -16.14 -29.78 7.94
N ALA A 32 -17.31 -29.52 8.52
CA ALA A 32 -18.37 -28.75 7.87
C ALA A 32 -17.97 -27.29 7.60
N ALA A 33 -17.19 -26.67 8.48
CA ALA A 33 -16.67 -25.31 8.25
C ALA A 33 -15.64 -25.29 7.12
N LYS A 34 -14.75 -26.30 7.06
CA LYS A 34 -13.78 -26.46 5.97
C LYS A 34 -14.47 -26.60 4.61
N ALA A 35 -15.51 -27.44 4.52
CA ALA A 35 -16.28 -27.62 3.29
C ALA A 35 -16.93 -26.31 2.81
N ARG A 36 -17.50 -25.50 3.71
CA ARG A 36 -18.06 -24.19 3.36
C ARG A 36 -17.01 -23.19 2.88
N ILE A 37 -15.84 -23.17 3.52
CA ILE A 37 -14.72 -22.31 3.12
C ILE A 37 -14.23 -22.71 1.72
N ASP A 38 -14.04 -24.00 1.48
CA ASP A 38 -13.56 -24.53 0.20
C ASP A 38 -14.53 -24.23 -0.95
N ALA A 39 -15.82 -24.50 -0.77
CA ALA A 39 -16.84 -24.18 -1.77
C ALA A 39 -16.89 -22.68 -2.09
N ARG A 40 -16.79 -21.82 -1.07
CA ARG A 40 -16.79 -20.37 -1.29
C ARG A 40 -15.50 -19.88 -1.97
N ALA A 41 -14.34 -20.38 -1.55
CA ALA A 41 -13.07 -20.03 -2.16
C ALA A 41 -13.03 -20.45 -3.63
N THR A 42 -13.49 -21.66 -3.94
CA THR A 42 -13.61 -22.18 -5.32
C THR A 42 -14.51 -21.28 -6.16
N GLY A 43 -15.71 -20.94 -5.69
CA GLY A 43 -16.62 -20.04 -6.40
C GLY A 43 -16.02 -18.64 -6.66
N LEU A 44 -15.24 -18.10 -5.72
CA LEU A 44 -14.52 -16.83 -5.92
C LEU A 44 -13.40 -16.96 -6.96
N ILE A 45 -12.61 -18.04 -6.92
CA ILE A 45 -11.54 -18.32 -7.87
C ILE A 45 -12.11 -18.50 -9.28
N ASP A 46 -13.20 -19.24 -9.43
CA ASP A 46 -13.87 -19.46 -10.70
C ASP A 46 -14.46 -18.15 -11.25
N ALA A 47 -15.04 -17.31 -10.40
CA ALA A 47 -15.50 -15.97 -10.80
C ALA A 47 -14.33 -15.07 -11.27
N ILE A 48 -13.16 -15.17 -10.64
CA ILE A 48 -11.95 -14.43 -11.05
C ILE A 48 -11.44 -14.96 -12.39
N ARG A 49 -11.40 -16.29 -12.58
CA ARG A 49 -10.91 -16.94 -13.81
C ARG A 49 -11.86 -16.81 -15.00
N SER A 50 -13.17 -16.84 -14.75
CA SER A 50 -14.21 -16.74 -15.80
C SER A 50 -14.36 -15.32 -16.34
N ARG A 51 -14.06 -14.30 -15.52
CA ARG A 51 -13.85 -12.96 -16.05
C ARG A 51 -12.58 -13.02 -16.89
N LYS A 52 -12.77 -13.00 -18.23
CA LYS A 52 -11.77 -12.45 -19.15
C LYS A 52 -11.57 -10.99 -18.75
N VAL A 53 -10.81 -10.75 -17.68
CA VAL A 53 -10.21 -9.46 -17.41
C VAL A 53 -9.16 -9.33 -18.49
N GLY A 54 -9.61 -9.03 -19.71
CA GLY A 54 -8.75 -8.39 -20.67
C GLY A 54 -8.30 -7.13 -19.95
N LEU A 55 -7.03 -7.10 -19.57
CA LEU A 55 -6.35 -5.89 -19.18
C LEU A 55 -6.41 -5.01 -20.41
N GLY A 56 -7.52 -4.29 -20.62
CA GLY A 56 -7.85 -3.70 -21.92
C GLY A 56 -6.70 -2.84 -22.46
N GLY A 57 -5.99 -2.14 -21.57
CA GLY A 57 -4.79 -1.39 -21.92
C GLY A 57 -3.54 -2.24 -22.20
N ILE A 58 -3.38 -3.42 -21.60
CA ILE A 58 -2.25 -4.33 -21.90
C ILE A 58 -2.51 -5.08 -23.20
N GLU A 59 -3.71 -5.63 -23.42
CA GLU A 59 -4.03 -6.28 -24.70
C GLU A 59 -3.94 -5.30 -25.88
N GLU A 60 -4.38 -4.06 -25.68
CA GLU A 60 -4.20 -2.98 -26.66
C GLU A 60 -2.73 -2.63 -26.88
N LEU A 61 -1.93 -2.52 -25.81
CA LEU A 61 -0.48 -2.31 -25.91
C LEU A 61 0.22 -3.46 -26.67
N LEU A 62 -0.11 -4.71 -26.37
CA LEU A 62 0.44 -5.87 -27.07
C LEU A 62 0.11 -5.82 -28.57
N ARG A 63 -1.12 -5.44 -28.90
CA ARG A 63 -1.58 -5.33 -30.29
C ARG A 63 -0.93 -4.16 -31.03
N GLU A 64 -0.87 -2.99 -30.42
CA GLU A 64 -0.34 -1.75 -31.01
C GLU A 64 1.13 -1.89 -31.42
N TYR A 65 1.96 -2.48 -30.56
CA TYR A 65 3.39 -2.68 -30.84
C TYR A 65 3.72 -4.09 -31.36
N SER A 66 2.69 -4.90 -31.64
CA SER A 66 2.83 -6.30 -32.07
C SER A 66 3.82 -7.07 -31.17
N LEU A 67 3.60 -6.96 -29.86
CA LEU A 67 4.41 -7.61 -28.84
C LEU A 67 3.90 -9.02 -28.62
N SER A 68 4.84 -9.97 -28.57
CA SER A 68 4.57 -11.27 -27.97
C SER A 68 4.26 -11.11 -26.48
N THR A 69 3.58 -12.11 -25.91
CA THR A 69 3.34 -12.17 -24.45
C THR A 69 4.64 -12.03 -23.65
N ARG A 70 5.76 -12.54 -24.18
CA ARG A 70 7.09 -12.43 -23.58
C ARG A 70 7.60 -10.99 -23.55
N GLU A 71 7.57 -10.31 -24.69
CA GLU A 71 8.01 -8.91 -24.80
C GLU A 71 7.12 -7.98 -23.96
N GLY A 72 5.81 -8.25 -23.93
CA GLY A 72 4.87 -7.54 -23.07
C GLY A 72 5.18 -7.64 -21.59
N LEU A 73 5.47 -8.86 -21.10
CA LEU A 73 5.85 -9.09 -19.71
C LEU A 73 7.16 -8.39 -19.35
N ALA A 74 8.19 -8.49 -20.18
CA ALA A 74 9.47 -7.81 -19.95
C ALA A 74 9.29 -6.29 -19.87
N LEU A 75 8.42 -5.74 -20.72
CA LEU A 75 8.13 -4.32 -20.76
C LEU A 75 7.30 -3.86 -19.55
N MET A 76 6.42 -4.71 -19.00
CA MET A 76 5.76 -4.45 -17.72
C MET A 76 6.74 -4.44 -16.55
N VAL A 77 7.71 -5.37 -16.50
CA VAL A 77 8.75 -5.39 -15.46
C VAL A 77 9.59 -4.12 -15.51
N LEU A 78 10.00 -3.70 -16.72
CA LEU A 78 10.72 -2.44 -16.91
C LEU A 78 9.88 -1.23 -16.44
N ALA A 79 8.61 -1.18 -16.84
CA ALA A 79 7.72 -0.09 -16.45
C ALA A 79 7.46 -0.07 -14.92
N GLU A 80 7.42 -1.23 -14.24
CA GLU A 80 7.25 -1.34 -12.79
C GLU A 80 8.48 -0.81 -12.05
N ALA A 81 9.68 -1.20 -12.50
CA ALA A 81 10.93 -0.66 -11.96
C ALA A 81 11.03 0.86 -12.15
N LEU A 82 10.60 1.38 -13.31
CA LEU A 82 10.61 2.82 -13.60
C LEU A 82 9.56 3.61 -12.82
N LEU A 83 8.42 3.01 -12.48
CA LEU A 83 7.41 3.64 -11.62
C LEU A 83 7.92 3.90 -10.19
N ARG A 84 8.97 3.20 -9.75
CA ARG A 84 9.62 3.41 -8.44
C ARG A 84 10.63 4.55 -8.46
N VAL A 85 10.93 5.14 -9.63
CA VAL A 85 11.85 6.27 -9.75
C VAL A 85 11.07 7.57 -9.49
N PRO A 86 11.44 8.35 -8.46
CA PRO A 86 10.61 9.45 -7.97
C PRO A 86 10.50 10.64 -8.93
N ASP A 87 11.44 10.82 -9.87
CA ASP A 87 11.38 11.90 -10.85
C ASP A 87 11.47 11.39 -12.30
N ALA A 88 10.63 11.99 -13.15
CA ALA A 88 10.48 11.57 -14.55
C ALA A 88 11.76 11.79 -15.37
N ALA A 89 12.58 12.78 -15.03
CA ALA A 89 13.83 13.06 -15.72
C ALA A 89 14.90 11.99 -15.43
N THR A 90 14.98 11.48 -14.21
CA THR A 90 15.85 10.35 -13.83
C THR A 90 15.33 9.05 -14.39
N ALA A 91 14.01 8.82 -14.42
CA ALA A 91 13.44 7.66 -15.11
C ALA A 91 13.79 7.68 -16.60
N ASP A 92 13.69 8.85 -17.24
CA ASP A 92 14.05 9.05 -18.64
C ASP A 92 15.54 8.86 -18.91
N ARG A 93 16.42 9.37 -18.04
CA ARG A 93 17.86 9.11 -18.11
C ARG A 93 18.20 7.65 -17.87
N LEU A 94 17.50 6.97 -16.96
CA LEU A 94 17.71 5.54 -16.70
C LEU A 94 17.33 4.68 -17.92
N ILE A 95 16.22 5.02 -18.58
CA ILE A 95 15.82 4.42 -19.87
C ILE A 95 16.93 4.64 -20.90
N GLU A 96 17.44 5.87 -21.02
CA GLU A 96 18.46 6.23 -22.00
C GLU A 96 19.81 5.56 -21.73
N ASP A 97 20.30 5.58 -20.49
CA ASP A 97 21.58 5.01 -20.09
C ASP A 97 21.59 3.48 -20.15
N LYS A 98 20.49 2.82 -19.73
CA LYS A 98 20.43 1.35 -19.66
C LYS A 98 20.01 0.69 -20.97
N LEU A 99 19.31 1.41 -21.85
CA LEU A 99 18.83 0.84 -23.12
C LEU A 99 19.52 1.43 -24.36
N GLY A 100 20.20 2.58 -24.23
CA GLY A 100 20.93 3.24 -25.30
C GLY A 100 22.32 2.65 -25.57
N GLN A 101 22.94 1.97 -24.61
CA GLN A 101 24.18 1.23 -24.83
C GLN A 101 23.86 -0.17 -25.34
N GLY A 102 23.82 -0.32 -26.66
CA GLY A 102 23.48 -1.56 -27.38
C GLY A 102 24.44 -2.74 -27.21
N ASP A 103 25.16 -2.84 -26.08
CA ASP A 103 26.13 -3.88 -25.78
C ASP A 103 25.70 -4.75 -24.59
N PHE A 104 24.50 -5.33 -24.72
CA PHE A 104 23.90 -6.22 -23.73
C PHE A 104 24.63 -7.58 -23.59
N ALA A 105 25.61 -7.88 -24.45
CA ALA A 105 26.36 -9.12 -24.44
C ALA A 105 27.66 -9.06 -23.63
N HIS A 106 28.16 -7.86 -23.29
CA HIS A 106 29.49 -7.69 -22.67
C HIS A 106 29.51 -7.04 -21.29
N HIS A 107 28.36 -6.70 -20.71
CA HIS A 107 28.29 -6.25 -19.31
C HIS A 107 27.87 -7.38 -18.37
N GLU A 108 28.79 -8.32 -18.18
CA GLU A 108 28.77 -9.21 -17.02
C GLU A 108 29.12 -8.40 -15.75
N SER A 109 28.21 -8.39 -14.79
CA SER A 109 28.35 -7.89 -13.41
C SER A 109 28.42 -6.37 -13.17
N LYS A 110 27.28 -5.81 -12.72
CA LYS A 110 27.12 -5.02 -11.47
C LYS A 110 25.79 -4.25 -11.49
N SER A 111 24.70 -4.95 -11.19
CA SER A 111 23.54 -4.37 -10.51
C SER A 111 22.51 -5.46 -10.19
N ASP A 112 22.58 -6.03 -8.99
CA ASP A 112 21.59 -6.97 -8.44
C ASP A 112 20.19 -6.34 -8.24
N ALA A 113 20.06 -5.01 -8.43
CA ALA A 113 18.82 -4.28 -8.17
C ALA A 113 17.66 -4.62 -9.12
N PHE A 114 17.93 -5.07 -10.36
CA PHE A 114 16.87 -5.37 -11.34
C PHE A 114 16.31 -6.80 -11.23
N LEU A 115 17.07 -7.72 -10.63
CA LEU A 115 16.65 -9.13 -10.45
C LEU A 115 15.80 -9.33 -9.19
N VAL A 116 15.86 -8.41 -8.22
CA VAL A 116 15.12 -8.51 -6.96
C VAL A 116 13.70 -7.94 -7.05
N SER A 117 13.41 -7.00 -7.97
CA SER A 117 12.06 -6.40 -8.09
C SER A 117 11.08 -7.18 -8.99
N ALA A 118 11.56 -8.16 -9.74
CA ALA A 118 10.69 -9.03 -10.55
C ALA A 118 9.72 -9.88 -9.69
N SER A 119 9.86 -9.87 -8.36
CA SER A 119 9.14 -10.70 -7.39
C SER A 119 7.61 -10.59 -7.45
N ALA A 120 7.05 -9.41 -7.73
CA ALA A 120 5.58 -9.24 -7.76
C ALA A 120 4.89 -9.97 -8.92
N TRP A 121 5.55 -10.08 -10.09
CA TRP A 121 5.05 -10.84 -11.24
C TRP A 121 5.68 -12.23 -11.35
N ALA A 122 6.89 -12.45 -10.81
CA ALA A 122 7.57 -13.74 -10.76
C ALA A 122 6.76 -14.81 -10.03
N LEU A 123 5.97 -14.42 -9.02
CA LEU A 123 5.23 -15.34 -8.16
C LEU A 123 3.94 -15.92 -8.78
N GLY A 124 3.51 -15.48 -9.97
CA GLY A 124 2.23 -15.96 -10.54
C GLY A 124 2.22 -16.31 -12.03
N ILE A 125 2.85 -15.48 -12.87
CA ILE A 125 2.70 -15.58 -14.34
C ILE A 125 4.04 -15.79 -15.04
N THR A 126 5.14 -15.25 -14.47
CA THR A 126 6.45 -15.22 -15.14
C THR A 126 7.16 -16.58 -15.15
N ALA A 127 6.90 -17.45 -14.17
CA ALA A 127 7.61 -18.73 -14.02
C ALA A 127 7.31 -19.78 -15.11
N ARG A 128 6.28 -19.58 -15.95
CA ARG A 128 5.89 -20.55 -17.00
C ARG A 128 6.24 -20.14 -18.43
N VAL A 129 6.65 -18.89 -18.66
CA VAL A 129 6.73 -18.31 -20.03
C VAL A 129 8.15 -17.88 -20.42
N ILE A 130 9.05 -17.66 -19.46
CA ILE A 130 10.46 -17.33 -19.71
C ILE A 130 11.29 -18.61 -19.60
N GLN A 131 12.11 -18.89 -20.63
CA GLN A 131 12.98 -20.07 -20.65
C GLN A 131 14.14 -19.89 -19.64
N PRO A 132 14.68 -20.97 -19.06
CA PRO A 132 15.87 -20.88 -18.21
C PRO A 132 17.01 -20.21 -18.98
N GLY A 133 17.48 -19.05 -18.50
CA GLY A 133 18.58 -18.27 -19.11
C GLY A 133 18.18 -16.98 -19.84
N GLU A 134 16.89 -16.71 -20.07
CA GLU A 134 16.43 -15.43 -20.60
C GLU A 134 16.19 -14.41 -19.46
N THR A 135 16.71 -13.19 -19.59
CA THR A 135 16.48 -12.09 -18.65
C THR A 135 15.55 -11.06 -19.27
N PRO A 136 14.75 -10.31 -18.48
CA PRO A 136 13.93 -9.21 -19.01
C PRO A 136 14.74 -8.20 -19.84
N THR A 137 16.01 -7.96 -19.45
CA THR A 137 16.95 -7.11 -20.18
C THR A 137 17.29 -7.64 -21.57
N SER A 138 17.55 -8.94 -21.74
CA SER A 138 17.84 -9.52 -23.07
C SER A 138 16.63 -9.47 -24.00
N ILE A 139 15.42 -9.67 -23.46
CA ILE A 139 14.17 -9.56 -24.21
C ILE A 139 13.93 -8.12 -24.69
N ILE A 140 14.15 -7.13 -23.81
CA ILE A 140 14.04 -5.71 -24.18
C ILE A 140 15.11 -5.30 -25.20
N GLY A 141 16.33 -5.82 -25.09
CA GLY A 141 17.38 -5.60 -26.10
C GLY A 141 16.99 -6.14 -27.48
N GLY A 142 16.36 -7.31 -27.55
CA GLY A 142 15.79 -7.86 -28.78
C GLY A 142 14.64 -6.99 -29.33
N LEU A 143 13.77 -6.50 -28.44
CA LEU A 143 12.67 -5.61 -28.82
C LEU A 143 13.18 -4.27 -29.38
N ALA A 144 14.23 -3.70 -28.77
CA ALA A 144 14.86 -2.47 -29.23
C ALA A 144 15.50 -2.62 -30.61
N LYS A 145 16.11 -3.79 -30.91
CA LYS A 145 16.62 -4.11 -32.25
C LYS A 145 15.50 -4.22 -33.29
N ARG A 146 14.31 -4.72 -32.90
CA ARG A 146 13.17 -4.93 -33.81
C ARG A 146 12.37 -3.65 -34.08
N LEU A 147 12.08 -2.87 -33.04
CA LEU A 147 11.16 -1.73 -33.10
C LEU A 147 11.85 -0.37 -33.05
N GLY A 148 13.15 -0.35 -32.75
CA GLY A 148 13.90 0.86 -32.44
C GLY A 148 13.68 1.32 -31.01
N MET A 149 14.73 1.90 -30.43
CA MET A 149 14.75 2.39 -29.04
C MET A 149 13.66 3.46 -28.75
N PRO A 150 13.36 4.42 -29.66
CA PRO A 150 12.28 5.38 -29.43
C PRO A 150 10.89 4.73 -29.25
N THR A 151 10.62 3.65 -29.99
CA THR A 151 9.35 2.91 -29.91
C THR A 151 9.23 2.14 -28.60
N VAL A 152 10.31 1.48 -28.16
CA VAL A 152 10.37 0.79 -26.85
C VAL A 152 10.12 1.77 -25.71
N ARG A 153 10.68 2.99 -25.79
CA ARG A 153 10.43 4.05 -24.80
C ARG A 153 8.96 4.45 -24.75
N THR A 154 8.32 4.66 -25.91
CA THR A 154 6.89 5.02 -25.98
C THR A 154 6.02 3.89 -25.43
N ALA A 155 6.27 2.64 -25.81
CA ALA A 155 5.58 1.47 -25.30
C ALA A 155 5.74 1.33 -23.78
N THR A 156 6.96 1.55 -23.24
CA THR A 156 7.24 1.53 -21.80
C THR A 156 6.48 2.63 -21.06
N ARG A 157 6.43 3.85 -21.60
CA ARG A 157 5.62 4.95 -21.02
C ARG A 157 4.13 4.63 -21.04
N GLN A 158 3.64 4.01 -22.10
CA GLN A 158 2.24 3.59 -22.18
C GLN A 158 1.93 2.46 -21.19
N ALA A 159 2.83 1.50 -21.01
CA ALA A 159 2.75 0.50 -19.95
C ALA A 159 2.72 1.12 -18.55
N MET A 160 3.59 2.09 -18.28
CA MET A 160 3.58 2.86 -17.03
C MET A 160 2.25 3.56 -16.81
N ARG A 161 1.63 4.13 -17.86
CA ARG A 161 0.30 4.76 -17.77
C ARG A 161 -0.82 3.75 -17.52
N VAL A 162 -0.80 2.60 -18.20
CA VAL A 162 -1.78 1.53 -18.00
C VAL A 162 -1.68 0.99 -16.57
N MET A 163 -0.46 0.69 -16.10
CA MET A 163 -0.22 0.28 -14.72
C MET A 163 -0.61 1.39 -13.73
N GLY A 164 -0.17 2.63 -13.96
CA GLY A 164 -0.50 3.78 -13.12
C GLY A 164 -2.00 4.01 -12.98
N ASN A 165 -2.78 3.82 -14.05
CA ASN A 165 -4.25 3.92 -13.99
C ASN A 165 -4.92 2.78 -13.21
N HIS A 166 -4.24 1.64 -13.04
CA HIS A 166 -4.70 0.52 -12.21
C HIS A 166 -4.27 0.66 -10.74
N PHE A 167 -3.15 1.33 -10.47
CA PHE A 167 -2.62 1.53 -9.11
C PHE A 167 -3.05 2.85 -8.46
N VAL A 168 -3.27 3.91 -9.26
CA VAL A 168 -3.63 5.25 -8.80
C VAL A 168 -5.00 5.62 -9.35
N LEU A 169 -5.97 5.77 -8.44
CA LEU A 169 -7.36 6.03 -8.82
C LEU A 169 -7.52 7.39 -9.51
N GLY A 170 -6.69 8.40 -9.21
CA GLY A 170 -6.62 9.71 -9.87
C GLY A 170 -5.36 10.46 -9.45
N GLN A 171 -4.86 11.39 -10.27
CA GLN A 171 -3.65 12.17 -9.93
C GLN A 171 -3.91 13.15 -8.79
N THR A 172 -5.16 13.60 -8.67
CA THR A 172 -5.65 14.41 -7.56
C THR A 172 -6.79 13.70 -6.84
N ILE A 173 -7.10 14.13 -5.62
CA ILE A 173 -8.22 13.59 -4.86
C ILE A 173 -9.56 13.84 -5.56
N GLU A 174 -9.72 14.98 -6.24
CA GLU A 174 -10.94 15.32 -7.00
C GLU A 174 -11.15 14.37 -8.17
N GLU A 175 -10.08 14.04 -8.91
CA GLU A 175 -10.15 13.05 -9.99
C GLU A 175 -10.51 11.67 -9.45
N ALA A 176 -9.89 11.28 -8.33
CA ALA A 176 -10.13 10.00 -7.69
C ALA A 176 -11.58 9.88 -7.19
N LEU A 177 -12.14 10.96 -6.62
CA LEU A 177 -13.53 11.05 -6.20
C LEU A 177 -14.51 10.99 -7.38
N LYS A 178 -14.22 11.70 -8.48
CA LYS A 178 -15.06 11.65 -9.70
C LYS A 178 -15.13 10.23 -10.26
N ARG A 179 -14.00 9.52 -10.29
CA ARG A 179 -13.91 8.12 -10.75
C ARG A 179 -14.54 7.14 -9.75
N ALA A 180 -14.47 7.42 -8.45
CA ALA A 180 -15.16 6.64 -7.43
C ALA A 180 -16.69 6.73 -7.58
N GLY A 181 -17.22 7.90 -7.92
CA GLY A 181 -18.66 8.14 -8.12
C GLY A 181 -19.23 7.62 -9.45
N SER A 182 -18.41 7.46 -10.49
CA SER A 182 -18.90 7.16 -11.85
C SER A 182 -19.24 5.68 -12.11
N LYS A 183 -19.05 4.78 -11.14
CA LYS A 183 -19.41 3.35 -11.27
C LYS A 183 -20.84 3.11 -10.78
N SER A 184 -21.79 3.58 -11.58
CA SER A 184 -23.24 3.48 -11.42
C SER A 184 -23.70 2.09 -10.95
N GLY A 185 -24.16 2.00 -9.69
CA GLY A 185 -24.94 0.86 -9.16
C GLY A 185 -24.28 -0.02 -8.10
N LYS A 186 -22.97 0.08 -7.86
CA LYS A 186 -22.30 -0.63 -6.73
C LYS A 186 -21.64 0.38 -5.80
N LEU A 187 -22.12 0.46 -4.55
CA LEU A 187 -21.46 1.22 -3.49
C LEU A 187 -20.11 0.55 -3.15
N TYR A 188 -19.06 0.91 -3.88
CA TYR A 188 -17.70 0.63 -3.43
C TYR A 188 -17.33 1.66 -2.36
N ARG A 189 -16.90 1.17 -1.20
CA ARG A 189 -16.36 2.00 -0.12
C ARG A 189 -14.87 2.19 -0.40
N TYR A 190 -14.43 3.45 -0.46
CA TYR A 190 -13.03 3.79 -0.74
C TYR A 190 -12.35 4.32 0.52
N SER A 191 -11.15 3.83 0.79
CA SER A 191 -10.19 4.51 1.66
C SER A 191 -9.09 5.04 0.75
N PHE A 192 -8.87 6.35 0.74
CA PHE A 192 -7.85 6.97 -0.10
C PHE A 192 -6.49 6.85 0.58
N ASP A 193 -5.57 6.15 -0.07
CA ASP A 193 -4.17 6.10 0.31
C ASP A 193 -3.44 7.25 -0.38
N MET A 194 -3.01 8.23 0.40
CA MET A 194 -2.21 9.33 -0.11
C MET A 194 -0.76 8.85 -0.17
N LEU A 195 -0.14 8.89 -1.35
CA LEU A 195 1.22 8.37 -1.64
C LEU A 195 2.37 9.09 -0.91
N GLY A 196 2.08 9.92 0.09
CA GLY A 196 3.10 10.59 0.90
C GLY A 196 3.64 9.67 1.99
N GLU A 197 4.96 9.47 2.03
CA GLU A 197 5.66 8.74 3.08
C GLU A 197 7.06 9.32 3.32
N GLY A 198 7.61 9.11 4.52
CA GLY A 198 9.01 9.37 4.84
C GLY A 198 9.48 10.80 4.57
N ALA A 199 8.83 11.80 5.18
CA ALA A 199 9.26 13.20 5.08
C ALA A 199 10.77 13.31 5.42
N ARG A 200 11.53 14.04 4.58
CA ARG A 200 12.98 14.23 4.80
C ARG A 200 13.29 15.57 5.42
N THR A 201 12.42 16.55 5.19
CA THR A 201 12.52 17.90 5.73
C THR A 201 11.23 18.31 6.43
N GLN A 202 11.29 19.38 7.23
CA GLN A 202 10.09 19.97 7.81
C GLN A 202 9.12 20.46 6.73
N ALA A 203 9.65 21.02 5.64
CA ALA A 203 8.85 21.45 4.50
C ALA A 203 8.11 20.29 3.82
N ASP A 204 8.70 19.09 3.76
CA ASP A 204 7.99 17.90 3.26
C ASP A 204 6.84 17.52 4.21
N ALA A 205 7.11 17.48 5.52
CA ALA A 205 6.09 17.16 6.51
C ALA A 205 4.91 18.13 6.48
N ASP A 206 5.17 19.44 6.34
CA ASP A 206 4.13 20.46 6.26
C ASP A 206 3.35 20.38 4.94
N ARG A 207 4.03 20.05 3.82
CA ARG A 207 3.38 19.78 2.54
C ARG A 207 2.47 18.56 2.60
N TYR A 208 2.91 17.47 3.22
CA TYR A 208 2.09 16.27 3.40
C TYR A 208 0.91 16.53 4.33
N PHE A 209 1.10 17.25 5.43
CA PHE A 209 0.01 17.68 6.30
C PHE A 209 -1.06 18.47 5.54
N ALA A 210 -0.65 19.47 4.73
CA ALA A 210 -1.57 20.24 3.90
C ALA A 210 -2.30 19.36 2.87
N SER A 211 -1.60 18.40 2.27
CA SER A 211 -2.20 17.43 1.34
C SER A 211 -3.26 16.55 2.00
N TYR A 212 -2.99 16.01 3.20
CA TYR A 212 -3.97 15.26 3.97
C TYR A 212 -5.17 16.13 4.36
N ALA A 213 -4.94 17.35 4.84
CA ALA A 213 -6.02 18.27 5.19
C ALA A 213 -6.91 18.61 3.98
N ALA A 214 -6.31 18.89 2.82
CA ALA A 214 -7.07 19.13 1.59
C ALA A 214 -7.87 17.89 1.14
N ALA A 215 -7.25 16.70 1.22
CA ALA A 215 -7.92 15.45 0.87
C ALA A 215 -9.10 15.13 1.80
N ILE A 216 -8.96 15.34 3.12
CA ILE A 216 -10.05 15.14 4.08
C ILE A 216 -11.23 16.05 3.77
N ASP A 217 -10.99 17.33 3.46
CA ASP A 217 -12.04 18.28 3.08
C ASP A 217 -12.72 17.87 1.76
N ALA A 218 -11.96 17.50 0.73
CA ALA A 218 -12.50 17.04 -0.55
C ALA A 218 -13.35 15.75 -0.41
N ILE A 219 -12.86 14.76 0.33
CA ILE A 219 -13.57 13.52 0.65
C ILE A 219 -14.84 13.84 1.45
N GLY A 220 -14.72 14.68 2.48
CA GLY A 220 -15.82 15.07 3.35
C GLY A 220 -16.98 15.71 2.61
N ARG A 221 -16.70 16.61 1.66
CA ARG A 221 -17.70 17.26 0.80
C ARG A 221 -18.44 16.29 -0.12
N SER A 222 -17.88 15.12 -0.40
CA SER A 222 -18.44 14.11 -1.30
C SER A 222 -18.89 12.82 -0.60
N ALA A 223 -18.79 12.76 0.73
CA ALA A 223 -19.03 11.55 1.52
C ALA A 223 -20.52 11.16 1.65
N GLY A 224 -21.45 12.03 1.24
CA GLY A 224 -22.89 11.80 1.37
C GLY A 224 -23.37 11.80 2.82
N ASN A 225 -24.56 11.24 3.07
CA ASN A 225 -25.26 11.30 4.37
C ASN A 225 -25.41 9.94 5.07
N ALA A 226 -24.86 8.87 4.52
CA ALA A 226 -24.92 7.55 5.18
C ALA A 226 -24.02 7.54 6.44
N PRO A 227 -24.38 6.83 7.52
CA PRO A 227 -23.53 6.72 8.71
C PRO A 227 -22.33 5.80 8.47
N LEU A 228 -21.29 5.89 9.29
CA LEU A 228 -20.24 4.86 9.36
C LEU A 228 -20.86 3.45 9.57
N PRO A 229 -20.30 2.39 8.96
CA PRO A 229 -19.08 2.35 8.15
C PRO A 229 -19.33 2.64 6.65
N ASN A 230 -20.49 3.17 6.26
CA ASN A 230 -20.85 3.43 4.86
C ASN A 230 -20.37 4.78 4.35
N ARG A 231 -19.17 5.20 4.78
CA ARG A 231 -18.55 6.47 4.41
C ARG A 231 -17.15 6.20 3.86
N PRO A 232 -16.64 7.05 2.96
CA PRO A 232 -15.25 6.95 2.53
C PRO A 232 -14.31 7.22 3.71
N GLY A 233 -13.05 6.86 3.52
CA GLY A 233 -12.00 7.11 4.49
C GLY A 233 -10.70 7.60 3.86
N ILE A 234 -9.75 7.89 4.74
CA ILE A 234 -8.38 8.26 4.37
C ILE A 234 -7.40 7.41 5.18
N SER A 235 -6.31 7.01 4.52
CA SER A 235 -5.15 6.38 5.16
C SER A 235 -4.04 7.41 5.33
N VAL A 236 -3.44 7.49 6.52
CA VAL A 236 -2.39 8.45 6.86
C VAL A 236 -1.15 7.71 7.36
N LYS A 237 0.03 8.06 6.83
CA LYS A 237 1.32 7.52 7.27
C LYS A 237 1.98 8.52 8.23
N LEU A 238 2.43 8.03 9.39
CA LEU A 238 3.04 8.89 10.41
C LEU A 238 4.39 9.43 9.97
N SER A 239 5.17 8.62 9.23
CA SER A 239 6.43 9.06 8.64
C SER A 239 6.31 10.23 7.66
N ALA A 240 5.14 10.44 7.05
CA ALA A 240 4.88 11.58 6.17
C ALA A 240 4.74 12.89 6.95
N LEU A 241 4.41 12.84 8.24
CA LEU A 241 4.04 14.01 9.03
C LEU A 241 5.16 14.52 9.94
N HIS A 242 6.29 13.82 10.01
CA HIS A 242 7.43 14.23 10.82
C HIS A 242 8.75 13.73 10.22
N PRO A 243 9.76 14.62 10.02
CA PRO A 243 10.99 14.25 9.31
C PRO A 243 11.91 13.30 10.08
N ARG A 244 11.70 13.20 11.40
CA ARG A 244 12.47 12.34 12.33
C ARG A 244 11.55 11.37 13.07
N TYR A 245 10.64 10.74 12.33
CA TYR A 245 9.76 9.71 12.87
C TYR A 245 10.56 8.42 13.13
N ASP A 246 11.27 8.40 14.27
CA ASP A 246 12.11 7.31 14.73
C ASP A 246 12.17 7.28 16.27
N ALA A 247 12.44 6.11 16.85
CA ALA A 247 12.39 5.91 18.30
C ALA A 247 13.43 6.75 19.06
N THR A 248 14.56 7.11 18.44
CA THR A 248 15.59 7.96 19.10
C THR A 248 15.15 9.40 19.27
N ASN A 249 14.12 9.82 18.51
CA ASN A 249 13.48 11.13 18.60
C ASN A 249 12.12 11.09 19.31
N HIS A 250 11.85 10.04 20.11
CA HIS A 250 10.55 9.77 20.75
C HIS A 250 9.87 11.01 21.37
N ALA A 251 10.56 11.71 22.29
CA ALA A 251 9.98 12.86 22.98
C ALA A 251 9.61 13.99 22.01
N ARG A 252 10.46 14.24 21.01
CA ARG A 252 10.21 15.23 19.97
C ARG A 252 9.03 14.83 19.09
N VAL A 253 8.98 13.56 18.68
CA VAL A 253 7.88 13.01 17.89
C VAL A 253 6.56 13.16 18.64
N LEU A 254 6.47 12.76 19.91
CA LEU A 254 5.22 12.91 20.68
C LEU A 254 4.80 14.37 20.83
N ALA A 255 5.75 15.31 20.99
CA ALA A 255 5.45 16.73 21.13
C ALA A 255 5.00 17.38 19.81
N GLU A 256 5.61 17.00 18.68
CA GLU A 256 5.41 17.66 17.39
C GLU A 256 4.40 16.95 16.47
N LEU A 257 4.38 15.61 16.46
CA LEU A 257 3.56 14.80 15.56
C LEU A 257 2.16 14.55 16.12
N THR A 258 2.02 14.23 17.41
CA THR A 258 0.73 13.92 18.02
C THR A 258 -0.31 15.04 17.80
N PRO A 259 0.01 16.33 18.00
CA PRO A 259 -0.95 17.41 17.72
C PRO A 259 -1.36 17.50 16.24
N LYS A 260 -0.44 17.19 15.30
CA LYS A 260 -0.76 17.15 13.87
C LYS A 260 -1.75 16.03 13.54
N VAL A 261 -1.55 14.84 14.12
CA VAL A 261 -2.47 13.72 13.94
C VAL A 261 -3.85 14.04 14.53
N ILE A 262 -3.91 14.62 15.73
CA ILE A 262 -5.17 15.06 16.36
C ILE A 262 -5.88 16.09 15.46
N ALA A 263 -5.17 17.06 14.90
CA ALA A 263 -5.77 18.07 14.02
C ALA A 263 -6.41 17.45 12.76
N LEU A 264 -5.73 16.50 12.11
CA LEU A 264 -6.28 15.77 10.96
C LEU A 264 -7.47 14.88 11.37
N ALA A 265 -7.37 14.20 12.51
CA ALA A 265 -8.45 13.36 13.04
C ALA A 265 -9.70 14.19 13.40
N GLN A 266 -9.54 15.36 14.01
CA GLN A 266 -10.63 16.31 14.27
C GLN A 266 -11.29 16.77 12.97
N GLN A 267 -10.50 17.02 11.93
CA GLN A 267 -11.04 17.37 10.62
C GLN A 267 -11.84 16.21 10.01
N ALA A 268 -11.33 14.97 10.08
CA ALA A 268 -12.04 13.79 9.61
C ALA A 268 -13.34 13.54 10.40
N LYS A 269 -13.32 13.74 11.72
CA LYS A 269 -14.49 13.67 12.61
C LYS A 269 -15.60 14.64 12.18
N ARG A 270 -15.27 15.88 11.79
CA ARG A 270 -16.27 16.87 11.33
C ARG A 270 -17.10 16.37 10.14
N TYR A 271 -16.56 15.47 9.34
CA TYR A 271 -17.23 14.86 8.18
C TYR A 271 -17.66 13.40 8.44
N ASP A 272 -17.53 12.90 9.67
CA ASP A 272 -17.77 11.51 10.06
C ASP A 272 -17.03 10.50 9.16
N LEU A 273 -15.77 10.77 8.80
CA LEU A 273 -15.02 9.89 7.90
C LEU A 273 -14.35 8.74 8.63
N ASN A 274 -14.00 7.67 7.92
CA ASN A 274 -13.01 6.71 8.41
C ASN A 274 -11.61 7.32 8.30
N PHE A 275 -10.84 7.29 9.38
CA PHE A 275 -9.47 7.80 9.44
C PHE A 275 -8.57 6.68 9.95
N THR A 276 -7.70 6.16 9.09
CA THR A 276 -6.85 5.02 9.43
C THR A 276 -5.38 5.46 9.46
N ILE A 277 -4.70 5.23 10.59
CA ILE A 277 -3.23 5.29 10.64
C ILE A 277 -2.67 4.01 10.00
N ASP A 278 -1.88 4.15 8.94
CA ASP A 278 -1.20 3.02 8.30
C ASP A 278 -0.09 2.46 9.19
N ALA A 279 0.13 1.16 9.08
CA ALA A 279 1.24 0.48 9.74
C ALA A 279 2.46 0.45 8.81
N GLU A 280 3.58 0.93 9.33
CA GLU A 280 4.86 1.10 8.61
C GLU A 280 5.86 0.01 9.06
N GLU A 281 7.16 0.32 9.15
CA GLU A 281 8.19 -0.63 9.58
C GLU A 281 8.05 -1.08 11.05
N ALA A 282 8.61 -2.25 11.36
CA ALA A 282 8.41 -2.90 12.66
C ALA A 282 9.04 -2.15 13.85
N ASP A 283 10.12 -1.41 13.63
CA ASP A 283 10.79 -0.58 14.65
C ASP A 283 9.96 0.66 15.06
N ARG A 284 9.03 1.08 14.20
CA ARG A 284 8.10 2.19 14.44
C ARG A 284 6.80 1.78 15.13
N LEU A 285 6.54 0.47 15.31
CA LEU A 285 5.28 -0.02 15.90
C LEU A 285 5.03 0.54 17.31
N GLU A 286 6.04 0.54 18.17
CA GLU A 286 5.86 0.98 19.56
C GLU A 286 5.64 2.49 19.62
N LEU A 287 6.39 3.25 18.83
CA LEU A 287 6.22 4.71 18.72
C LEU A 287 4.87 5.09 18.11
N SER A 288 4.37 4.34 17.12
CA SER A 288 3.06 4.59 16.53
C SER A 288 1.93 4.37 17.54
N LEU A 289 2.05 3.33 18.38
CA LEU A 289 1.08 3.04 19.43
C LEU A 289 1.11 4.09 20.53
N ASP A 290 2.29 4.58 20.94
CA ASP A 290 2.37 5.69 21.90
C ASP A 290 1.66 6.96 21.38
N ILE A 291 1.72 7.24 20.06
CA ILE A 291 0.97 8.34 19.43
C ILE A 291 -0.54 8.04 19.40
N ILE A 292 -0.93 6.82 19.01
CA ILE A 292 -2.32 6.40 18.90
C ILE A 292 -3.01 6.43 20.27
N ASP A 293 -2.34 5.99 21.33
CA ASP A 293 -2.83 6.05 22.71
C ASP A 293 -3.17 7.51 23.09
N ALA A 294 -2.26 8.44 22.80
CA ALA A 294 -2.47 9.87 23.05
C ALA A 294 -3.62 10.47 22.20
N VAL A 295 -3.76 10.05 20.94
CA VAL A 295 -4.85 10.50 20.05
C VAL A 295 -6.21 9.99 20.55
N VAL A 296 -6.33 8.71 20.89
CA VAL A 296 -7.58 8.12 21.39
C VAL A 296 -8.01 8.74 22.73
N ALA A 297 -7.04 9.11 23.57
CA ALA A 297 -7.29 9.79 24.83
C ALA A 297 -7.79 11.23 24.68
N ASP A 298 -7.61 11.86 23.52
CA ASP A 298 -8.03 13.24 23.30
C ASP A 298 -9.57 13.38 23.28
N ALA A 299 -10.09 14.18 24.22
CA ALA A 299 -11.53 14.38 24.42
C ALA A 299 -12.21 15.04 23.22
N SER A 300 -11.47 15.82 22.40
CA SER A 300 -12.03 16.45 21.20
C SER A 300 -12.48 15.43 20.15
N LEU A 301 -11.98 14.19 20.24
CA LEU A 301 -12.36 13.11 19.34
C LEU A 301 -13.55 12.30 19.84
N ALA A 302 -14.14 12.58 21.02
CA ALA A 302 -15.28 11.85 21.60
C ALA A 302 -16.47 11.68 20.64
N ASP A 303 -17.30 10.65 20.82
CA ASP A 303 -18.51 10.42 20.02
C ASP A 303 -18.27 10.29 18.50
N TRP A 304 -17.11 9.76 18.12
CA TRP A 304 -16.76 9.46 16.73
C TRP A 304 -16.10 8.08 16.63
N ASP A 305 -16.70 7.24 15.77
CA ASP A 305 -16.31 5.84 15.59
C ASP A 305 -15.37 5.62 14.39
N GLY A 306 -14.94 6.69 13.73
CA GLY A 306 -14.20 6.62 12.47
C GLY A 306 -12.70 6.43 12.61
N PHE A 307 -12.14 6.69 13.80
CA PHE A 307 -10.70 6.55 14.06
C PHE A 307 -10.27 5.08 14.04
N GLY A 308 -9.08 4.81 13.52
CA GLY A 308 -8.61 3.46 13.33
C GLY A 308 -7.14 3.37 12.97
N LEU A 309 -6.67 2.14 12.84
CA LEU A 309 -5.30 1.81 12.45
C LEU A 309 -5.26 0.54 11.61
N ALA A 310 -4.18 0.37 10.86
CA ALA A 310 -3.80 -0.92 10.29
C ALA A 310 -2.96 -1.73 11.29
N ILE A 311 -3.13 -3.05 11.28
CA ILE A 311 -2.32 -4.00 12.05
C ILE A 311 -1.78 -5.06 11.08
N GLN A 312 -0.46 -5.27 11.10
CA GLN A 312 0.22 -6.19 10.19
C GLN A 312 0.36 -7.58 10.83
N ALA A 313 -0.43 -8.54 10.34
CA ALA A 313 -0.48 -9.91 10.84
C ALA A 313 0.80 -10.73 10.62
N TYR A 314 1.72 -10.26 9.77
CA TYR A 314 3.03 -10.89 9.59
C TYR A 314 4.00 -10.62 10.76
N GLN A 315 3.70 -9.66 11.65
CA GLN A 315 4.51 -9.40 12.83
C GLN A 315 4.12 -10.36 13.94
N LYS A 316 5.12 -10.91 14.63
CA LYS A 316 4.95 -11.79 15.80
C LYS A 316 4.17 -11.13 16.94
N ARG A 317 4.19 -9.79 16.99
CA ARG A 317 3.49 -8.95 17.98
C ARG A 317 2.03 -8.66 17.64
N ALA A 318 1.52 -9.05 16.47
CA ALA A 318 0.20 -8.62 15.98
C ALA A 318 -0.96 -8.92 16.94
N SER A 319 -0.98 -10.12 17.55
CA SER A 319 -2.04 -10.46 18.53
C SER A 319 -1.99 -9.53 19.74
N ALA A 320 -0.80 -9.23 20.27
CA ALA A 320 -0.65 -8.34 21.39
C ALA A 320 -1.06 -6.89 21.04
N VAL A 321 -0.85 -6.45 19.80
CA VAL A 321 -1.36 -5.16 19.32
C VAL A 321 -2.89 -5.14 19.31
N ILE A 322 -3.54 -6.23 18.86
CA ILE A 322 -5.01 -6.35 18.91
C ILE A 322 -5.51 -6.26 20.35
N ASP A 323 -4.86 -6.95 21.29
CA ASP A 323 -5.21 -6.91 22.71
C ASP A 323 -5.04 -5.50 23.29
N HIS A 324 -3.94 -4.81 22.97
CA HIS A 324 -3.68 -3.43 23.39
C HIS A 324 -4.74 -2.46 22.86
N ILE A 325 -5.07 -2.54 21.57
CA ILE A 325 -6.09 -1.68 20.95
C ILE A 325 -7.49 -2.00 21.49
N GLY A 326 -7.79 -3.27 21.79
CA GLY A 326 -9.03 -3.66 22.46
C GLY A 326 -9.16 -3.02 23.84
N ALA A 327 -8.12 -3.13 24.67
CA ALA A 327 -8.09 -2.51 25.99
C ALA A 327 -8.16 -0.97 25.90
N LEU A 328 -7.49 -0.36 24.93
CA LEU A 328 -7.52 1.09 24.70
C LEU A 328 -8.94 1.56 24.35
N ALA A 329 -9.59 0.87 23.40
CA ALA A 329 -10.97 1.14 23.01
C ALA A 329 -11.94 1.02 24.19
N GLU A 330 -11.83 -0.05 24.99
CA GLU A 330 -12.66 -0.25 26.19
C GLU A 330 -12.42 0.84 27.25
N SER A 331 -11.17 1.17 27.54
CA SER A 331 -10.81 2.15 28.58
C SER A 331 -11.33 3.56 28.27
N HIS A 332 -11.38 3.94 26.99
CA HIS A 332 -11.86 5.24 26.53
C HIS A 332 -13.31 5.22 26.02
N GLY A 333 -14.00 4.08 26.09
CA GLY A 333 -15.37 3.93 25.60
C GLY A 333 -15.51 4.25 24.10
N ARG A 334 -14.51 3.88 23.29
CA ARG A 334 -14.47 4.16 21.85
C ARG A 334 -14.70 2.92 21.04
N ARG A 335 -15.26 3.10 19.84
CA ARG A 335 -15.18 2.11 18.77
C ARG A 335 -14.05 2.51 17.83
N MET A 336 -13.24 1.53 17.43
CA MET A 336 -12.13 1.75 16.48
C MET A 336 -12.31 0.92 15.21
N MET A 337 -11.97 1.50 14.07
CA MET A 337 -11.97 0.83 12.78
C MET A 337 -10.60 0.18 12.51
N VAL A 338 -10.46 -1.10 12.86
CA VAL A 338 -9.18 -1.82 12.75
C VAL A 338 -9.08 -2.53 11.40
N ARG A 339 -8.03 -2.22 10.64
CA ARG A 339 -7.71 -2.85 9.35
C ARG A 339 -6.64 -3.93 9.54
N LEU A 340 -7.04 -5.19 9.50
CA LEU A 340 -6.08 -6.30 9.54
C LEU A 340 -5.50 -6.56 8.15
N VAL A 341 -4.18 -6.45 8.02
CA VAL A 341 -3.42 -6.71 6.77
C VAL A 341 -2.35 -7.78 7.02
N LYS A 342 -1.74 -8.32 5.97
CA LYS A 342 -0.55 -9.18 6.13
C LYS A 342 0.66 -8.33 6.53
N GLY A 343 1.13 -7.47 5.62
CA GLY A 343 2.30 -6.60 5.78
C GLY A 343 2.85 -6.21 4.41
N ALA A 344 3.57 -5.09 4.34
CA ALA A 344 4.15 -4.56 3.09
C ALA A 344 5.68 -4.42 3.12
N TYR A 345 6.30 -4.62 4.29
CA TYR A 345 7.73 -4.40 4.53
C TYR A 345 8.39 -5.70 5.01
N TRP A 346 8.28 -6.78 4.21
CA TRP A 346 8.83 -8.09 4.60
C TRP A 346 10.31 -8.25 4.22
N ASP A 347 10.69 -7.72 3.05
CA ASP A 347 12.07 -7.79 2.54
C ASP A 347 13.00 -6.69 3.06
N THR A 348 12.45 -5.62 3.65
CA THR A 348 13.20 -4.44 4.15
C THR A 348 14.09 -4.78 5.34
#